data_AF-A0A956XZQ4-F1
#
_entry.id   AF-A0A956XZQ4-F1
#
_cell.length_a   1.000
_cell.length_b   1.000
_cell.length_c   1.000
_cell.angle_alpha   90.00
_cell.angle_beta   90.00
_cell.angle_gamma   90.00
#
_symmetry.space_group_name_H-M   'P 1'
#
loop_
_entity.id
_entity.type
_entity.pdbx_description
1 polymer ?
#
loop_
_entity_poly.entity_id
_entity_poly.type
_entity_poly.pdbx_seq_one_letter_code
_entity_poly.pdbx_strand_id
1 'polypeptide(L)'
;MAMIRAQAFEEAQEEASLEKVRFLQRLDHELKNPLAAMQIALANLEEAQDADKRSEIRSSMRSQLLRMSYLLGDLRKLASLGKGEIERVPVTVTDLLDDLELIFRDSDAFQQRRYVSDFDLDSSL
;
A
#
# COMPACT_ATOMS: atom_id res chain seq x y z
N MET A 1 -5.29 -4.80 37.91
CA MET A 1 -4.53 -4.16 36.79
C MET A 1 -3.94 -5.19 35.83
N ALA A 2 -3.19 -6.22 36.27
CA ALA A 2 -2.61 -7.22 35.37
C ALA A 2 -3.63 -7.99 34.49
N MET A 3 -4.78 -8.36 35.05
CA MET A 3 -5.83 -9.10 34.34
C MET A 3 -6.52 -8.27 33.24
N ILE A 4 -6.77 -6.98 33.50
CA ILE A 4 -7.32 -6.03 32.50
C ILE A 4 -6.34 -5.85 31.33
N ARG A 5 -5.03 -5.84 31.63
CA ARG A 5 -3.97 -5.68 30.63
C ARG A 5 -3.80 -6.94 29.75
N ALA A 6 -3.97 -8.13 30.33
CA ALA A 6 -3.96 -9.39 29.61
C ALA A 6 -5.18 -9.53 28.69
N GLN A 7 -6.37 -9.19 29.20
CA GLN A 7 -7.61 -9.21 28.42
C GLN A 7 -7.57 -8.20 27.25
N ALA A 8 -7.12 -6.97 27.50
CA ALA A 8 -6.95 -5.98 26.44
C ALA A 8 -5.93 -6.39 25.36
N PHE A 9 -4.90 -7.17 25.73
CA PHE A 9 -3.93 -7.70 24.78
C PHE A 9 -4.50 -8.86 23.95
N GLU A 10 -5.30 -9.72 24.56
CA GLU A 10 -5.98 -10.83 23.89
C GLU A 10 -7.03 -10.33 22.91
N GLU A 11 -7.86 -9.35 23.32
CA GLU A 11 -8.82 -8.67 22.46
C GLU A 11 -8.13 -7.99 21.26
N ALA A 12 -7.00 -7.30 21.49
CA ALA A 12 -6.22 -6.68 20.42
C ALA A 12 -5.61 -7.72 19.45
N GLN A 13 -5.19 -8.88 19.94
CA GLN A 13 -4.69 -9.96 19.07
C GLN A 13 -5.80 -10.58 18.24
N GLU A 14 -6.98 -10.82 18.82
CA GLU A 14 -8.14 -11.32 18.08
C GLU A 14 -8.57 -10.33 16.99
N GLU A 15 -8.63 -9.04 17.32
CA GLU A 15 -8.96 -8.00 16.36
C GLU A 15 -7.96 -7.94 15.20
N ALA A 16 -6.65 -7.98 15.50
CA ALA A 16 -5.59 -8.02 14.49
C ALA A 16 -5.67 -9.27 13.60
N SER A 17 -6.02 -10.43 14.17
CA SER A 17 -6.20 -11.68 13.43
C SER A 17 -7.40 -11.58 12.47
N LEU A 18 -8.53 -11.05 12.94
CA LEU A 18 -9.73 -10.81 12.14
C LEU A 18 -9.46 -9.79 11.02
N GLU A 19 -8.72 -8.74 11.30
CA GLU A 19 -8.30 -7.77 10.28
C GLU A 19 -7.42 -8.42 9.22
N LYS A 20 -6.45 -9.25 9.62
CA LYS A 20 -5.60 -10.01 8.70
C LYS A 20 -6.43 -10.93 7.79
N VAL A 21 -7.40 -11.66 8.32
CA VAL A 21 -8.29 -12.52 7.52
C VAL A 21 -9.09 -11.70 6.51
N ARG A 22 -9.69 -10.58 6.95
CA ARG A 22 -10.43 -9.66 6.07
C ARG A 22 -9.54 -9.04 5.00
N PHE A 23 -8.29 -8.70 5.34
CA PHE A 23 -7.31 -8.21 4.38
C PHE A 23 -6.99 -9.27 3.32
N LEU A 24 -6.71 -10.52 3.72
CA LEU A 24 -6.43 -11.61 2.77
C LEU A 24 -7.61 -11.87 1.84
N GLN A 25 -8.85 -11.84 2.34
CA GLN A 25 -10.05 -11.98 1.50
C GLN A 25 -10.16 -10.85 0.47
N ARG A 26 -9.98 -9.59 0.90
CA ARG A 26 -10.00 -8.44 -0.02
C ARG A 26 -8.90 -8.58 -1.08
N LEU A 27 -7.69 -8.95 -0.67
CA LEU A 27 -6.58 -9.17 -1.58
C LEU A 27 -6.89 -10.24 -2.63
N ASP A 28 -7.50 -11.35 -2.21
CA ASP A 28 -7.92 -12.42 -3.12
C ASP A 28 -8.86 -11.90 -4.21
N HIS A 29 -9.83 -11.07 -3.82
CA HIS A 29 -10.75 -10.41 -4.76
C HIS A 29 -10.03 -9.40 -5.66
N GLU A 30 -9.17 -8.58 -5.07
CA GLU A 30 -8.37 -7.56 -5.78
C GLU A 30 -7.37 -8.17 -6.77
N LEU A 31 -6.93 -9.43 -6.59
CA LEU A 31 -6.08 -10.16 -7.53
C LEU A 31 -6.86 -10.94 -8.59
N LYS A 32 -8.04 -11.49 -8.26
CA LYS A 32 -8.91 -12.17 -9.23
C LYS A 32 -9.40 -11.21 -10.31
N ASN A 33 -9.76 -9.99 -9.94
CA ASN A 33 -10.25 -8.96 -10.86
C ASN A 33 -9.25 -8.65 -12.01
N PRO A 34 -7.98 -8.30 -11.75
CA PRO A 34 -6.98 -8.08 -12.78
C PRO A 34 -6.68 -9.30 -13.61
N LEU A 35 -6.67 -10.49 -13.01
CA LEU A 35 -6.45 -11.72 -13.76
C LEU A 35 -7.57 -11.95 -14.77
N ALA A 36 -8.84 -11.81 -14.35
CA ALA A 36 -10.00 -11.94 -15.23
C ALA A 36 -9.99 -10.89 -16.35
N ALA A 37 -9.68 -9.63 -16.00
CA ALA A 37 -9.54 -8.57 -16.99
C ALA A 37 -8.45 -8.87 -18.03
N MET A 38 -7.30 -9.41 -17.59
CA MET A 38 -6.23 -9.82 -18.52
C MET A 38 -6.62 -11.01 -19.40
N GLN A 39 -7.36 -11.98 -18.86
CA GLN A 39 -7.87 -13.11 -19.66
C GLN A 39 -8.82 -12.63 -20.76
N ILE A 40 -9.74 -11.72 -20.43
CA ILE A 40 -10.65 -11.10 -21.41
C ILE A 40 -9.87 -10.27 -22.43
N ALA A 41 -8.92 -9.46 -21.97
CA ALA A 41 -8.08 -8.65 -22.85
C ALA A 41 -7.26 -9.52 -23.82
N LEU A 42 -6.73 -10.66 -23.36
CA LEU A 42 -5.99 -11.60 -24.20
C LEU A 42 -6.89 -12.23 -25.28
N ALA A 43 -8.09 -12.69 -24.92
CA ALA A 43 -9.06 -13.21 -25.89
C ALA A 43 -9.43 -12.15 -26.94
N ASN A 44 -9.68 -10.91 -26.49
CA ASN A 44 -9.96 -9.79 -27.40
C ASN A 44 -8.78 -9.44 -28.31
N LEU A 45 -7.54 -9.66 -27.84
CA LEU A 45 -6.33 -9.38 -28.62
C LEU A 45 -6.17 -10.39 -29.77
N GLU A 46 -6.54 -11.65 -29.56
CA GLU A 46 -6.52 -12.72 -30.57
C GLU A 46 -7.54 -12.47 -31.69
N GLU A 47 -8.71 -11.91 -31.35
CA GLU A 47 -9.76 -11.58 -32.32
C GLU A 47 -9.53 -10.24 -33.05
N ALA A 48 -8.76 -9.33 -32.45
CA ALA A 48 -8.56 -7.99 -33.00
C ALA A 48 -7.69 -7.98 -34.27
N GLN A 49 -8.28 -7.56 -35.39
CA GLN A 49 -7.58 -7.38 -36.67
C GLN A 49 -6.94 -5.98 -36.81
N ASP A 50 -7.49 -4.99 -36.12
CA ASP A 50 -7.06 -3.58 -36.19
C ASP A 50 -5.85 -3.32 -35.27
N ALA A 51 -4.81 -2.66 -35.82
CA ALA A 51 -3.60 -2.31 -35.12
C ALA A 51 -3.84 -1.34 -33.93
N ASP A 52 -4.76 -0.39 -34.07
CA ASP A 52 -5.07 0.61 -33.03
C ASP A 52 -5.79 -0.07 -31.86
N LYS A 53 -6.79 -0.90 -32.16
CA LYS A 53 -7.49 -1.71 -31.15
C LYS A 53 -6.55 -2.66 -30.41
N ARG A 54 -5.62 -3.31 -31.12
CA ARG A 54 -4.57 -4.14 -30.50
C ARG A 54 -3.60 -3.33 -29.62
N SER A 55 -3.38 -2.06 -29.95
CA SER A 55 -2.56 -1.16 -29.14
C SER A 55 -3.26 -0.79 -27.83
N GLU A 56 -4.54 -0.42 -27.91
CA GLU A 56 -5.38 -0.12 -26.74
C GLU A 56 -5.48 -1.30 -25.77
N ILE A 57 -5.74 -2.51 -26.30
CA ILE A 57 -5.82 -3.74 -25.50
C ILE A 57 -4.49 -4.00 -24.79
N ARG A 58 -3.35 -3.89 -25.50
CA ARG A 58 -2.02 -4.03 -24.88
C ARG A 58 -1.75 -2.97 -23.82
N SER A 59 -2.19 -1.73 -24.03
CA SER A 59 -2.08 -0.66 -23.03
C SER A 59 -2.85 -1.00 -21.76
N SER A 60 -4.10 -1.46 -21.91
CA SER A 60 -4.94 -1.91 -20.79
C SER A 60 -4.29 -3.07 -20.01
N MET A 61 -3.73 -4.08 -20.72
CA MET A 61 -3.00 -5.19 -20.10
C MET A 61 -1.79 -4.72 -19.31
N ARG A 62 -1.00 -3.76 -19.84
CA ARG A 62 0.16 -3.18 -19.12
C ARG A 62 -0.27 -2.48 -17.84
N SER A 63 -1.34 -1.68 -17.88
CA SER A 63 -1.88 -1.02 -16.69
C SER A 63 -2.32 -2.04 -15.63
N GLN A 64 -2.93 -3.15 -16.06
CA GLN A 64 -3.37 -4.19 -15.14
C GLN A 64 -2.19 -4.96 -14.51
N LEU A 65 -1.14 -5.25 -15.28
CA LEU A 65 0.10 -5.83 -14.76
C LEU A 65 0.78 -4.91 -13.75
N LEU A 66 0.82 -3.60 -14.02
CA LEU A 66 1.39 -2.62 -13.09
C LEU A 66 0.61 -2.59 -11.78
N ARG A 67 -0.73 -2.56 -11.83
CA ARG A 67 -1.58 -2.66 -10.63
C ARG A 67 -1.30 -3.93 -9.82
N MET A 68 -1.18 -5.09 -10.49
CA MET A 68 -0.83 -6.34 -9.81
C MET A 68 0.55 -6.27 -9.15
N SER A 69 1.53 -5.63 -9.80
CA SER A 69 2.87 -5.44 -9.23
C SER A 69 2.84 -4.61 -7.94
N TYR A 70 2.04 -3.53 -7.91
CA TYR A 70 1.84 -2.74 -6.69
C TYR A 70 1.17 -3.54 -5.57
N LEU A 71 0.07 -4.24 -5.86
CA LEU A 71 -0.63 -5.08 -4.87
C LEU A 71 0.29 -6.16 -4.27
N LEU A 72 1.10 -6.82 -5.09
CA LEU A 72 2.08 -7.81 -4.63
C LEU A 72 3.21 -7.16 -3.82
N GLY A 73 3.63 -5.94 -4.19
CA GLY A 73 4.61 -5.16 -3.44
C GLY A 73 4.11 -4.82 -2.03
N ASP A 74 2.87 -4.32 -1.93
CA ASP A 74 2.25 -3.97 -0.66
C ASP A 74 2.01 -5.20 0.22
N LEU A 75 1.63 -6.34 -0.37
CA LEU A 75 1.54 -7.61 0.35
C LEU A 75 2.90 -8.02 0.95
N ARG A 76 3.99 -7.86 0.20
CA ARG A 76 5.35 -8.17 0.71
C ARG A 76 5.76 -7.25 1.84
N LYS A 77 5.43 -5.96 1.76
CA LYS A 77 5.65 -5.00 2.86
C LYS A 77 4.87 -5.43 4.10
N LEU A 78 3.58 -5.72 3.97
CA LEU A 78 2.75 -6.21 5.08
C LEU A 78 3.28 -7.52 5.69
N ALA A 79 3.74 -8.45 4.85
CA ALA A 79 4.34 -9.70 5.31
C ALA A 79 5.68 -9.49 6.03
N SER A 80 6.41 -8.41 5.73
CA SER A 80 7.65 -8.04 6.43
C SER A 80 7.40 -7.35 7.78
N LEU A 81 6.32 -6.56 7.90
CA LEU A 81 5.97 -5.84 9.13
C LEU A 81 5.70 -6.77 10.32
N GLY A 82 5.16 -7.97 10.08
CA GLY A 82 4.90 -8.95 11.14
C GLY A 82 6.14 -9.65 11.70
N LYS A 83 7.36 -9.29 11.27
CA LYS A 83 8.61 -9.97 11.67
C LYS A 83 9.60 -9.09 12.41
N GLY A 84 9.40 -7.78 12.47
CA GLY A 84 10.32 -6.84 13.12
C GLY A 84 9.77 -6.33 14.45
N GLU A 85 10.62 -6.27 15.49
CA GLU A 85 10.34 -5.43 16.65
C GLU A 85 10.49 -3.95 16.24
N ILE A 86 9.58 -3.09 16.70
CA ILE A 86 9.72 -1.65 16.50
C ILE A 86 10.82 -1.15 17.43
N GLU A 87 11.97 -0.83 16.89
CA GLU A 87 13.06 -0.20 17.64
C GLU A 87 12.64 1.20 18.08
N ARG A 88 12.74 1.48 19.39
CA ARG A 88 12.47 2.81 19.95
C ARG A 88 13.77 3.56 20.09
N VAL A 89 14.04 4.45 19.15
CA VAL A 89 15.18 5.36 19.19
C VAL A 89 14.69 6.81 19.34
N PRO A 90 15.42 7.68 20.04
CA PRO A 90 15.14 9.11 19.99
C PRO A 90 15.34 9.62 18.56
N VAL A 91 14.38 10.39 18.06
CA VAL A 91 14.40 10.96 16.71
C VAL A 91 14.33 12.48 16.82
N THR A 92 15.23 13.18 16.15
CA THR A 92 15.17 14.63 16.00
C THR A 92 14.07 14.96 14.99
N VAL A 93 13.09 15.79 15.38
CA VAL A 93 11.98 16.17 14.49
C VAL A 93 12.50 16.88 13.22
N THR A 94 13.55 17.69 13.34
CA THR A 94 14.16 18.39 12.20
C THR A 94 14.74 17.42 11.18
N ASP A 95 15.55 16.45 11.63
CA ASP A 95 16.15 15.44 10.73
C ASP A 95 15.08 14.61 10.00
N LEU A 96 13.98 14.29 10.69
CA LEU A 96 12.85 13.59 10.08
C LEU A 96 12.15 14.43 8.99
N LEU A 97 12.02 15.74 9.21
CA LEU A 97 11.41 16.64 8.23
C LEU A 97 12.31 16.81 7.00
N ASP A 98 13.63 16.85 7.18
CA ASP A 98 14.60 16.91 6.08
C ASP A 98 14.56 15.63 5.22
N ASP A 99 14.49 14.45 5.87
CA ASP A 99 14.33 13.17 5.19
C ASP A 99 13.02 13.09 4.39
N LEU A 100 11.92 13.58 4.98
CA LEU A 100 10.63 13.66 4.28
C LEU A 100 10.73 14.59 3.07
N GLU A 101 11.34 15.78 3.21
CA GLU A 101 11.54 16.68 2.06
C GLU A 101 12.28 15.97 0.92
N LEU A 102 13.35 15.23 1.23
CA LEU A 102 14.13 14.48 0.24
C LEU A 102 13.27 13.42 -0.50
N ILE A 103 12.51 12.62 0.26
CA ILE A 103 11.64 11.56 -0.29
C ILE A 103 10.56 12.16 -1.20
N PHE A 104 9.97 13.30 -0.82
CA PHE A 104 8.88 13.90 -1.58
C PHE A 104 9.36 14.71 -2.78
N ARG A 105 10.58 15.26 -2.75
CA ARG A 105 11.17 16.05 -3.84
C ARG A 105 11.42 15.21 -5.11
N ASP A 106 11.68 13.91 -4.94
CA ASP A 106 11.87 12.95 -6.04
C ASP A 106 10.55 12.34 -6.58
N SER A 107 9.40 12.70 -6.01
CA SER A 107 8.10 12.26 -6.52
C SER A 107 7.49 13.32 -7.44
N ASP A 108 7.36 13.01 -8.74
CA ASP A 108 6.75 13.89 -9.76
C ASP A 108 5.33 14.37 -9.43
N ALA A 109 4.66 13.76 -8.43
CA ALA A 109 3.30 14.05 -8.02
C ALA A 109 3.11 15.36 -7.23
N PHE A 110 4.19 16.06 -6.85
CA PHE A 110 4.12 17.12 -5.82
C PHE A 110 4.34 18.57 -6.29
N GLN A 111 4.52 18.84 -7.60
CA GLN A 111 4.87 20.20 -8.07
C GLN A 111 3.84 21.33 -7.78
N GLN A 112 2.67 21.06 -7.19
CA GLN A 112 1.62 22.09 -7.01
C GLN A 112 0.85 22.12 -5.68
N ARG A 113 1.31 21.50 -4.58
CA ARG A 113 0.58 21.58 -3.30
C ARG A 113 1.48 21.97 -2.13
N ARG A 114 1.22 23.15 -1.55
CA ARG A 114 1.80 23.61 -0.28
C ARG A 114 1.05 22.97 0.88
N TYR A 115 1.70 22.05 1.59
CA TYR A 115 1.18 21.50 2.83
C TYR A 115 1.70 22.33 4.00
N VAL A 116 0.77 22.95 4.73
CA VAL A 116 1.05 23.61 6.02
C VAL A 116 0.51 22.67 7.08
N SER A 117 1.40 22.08 7.87
CA SER A 117 1.04 21.36 9.08
C SER A 117 1.39 22.23 10.27
N ASP A 118 0.38 22.68 11.02
CA ASP A 118 0.60 23.19 12.36
C ASP A 118 0.99 22.00 13.25
N PHE A 119 2.29 21.82 13.46
CA PHE A 119 2.77 20.97 14.54
C PHE A 119 2.83 21.82 15.79
N ASP A 120 1.80 21.69 16.63
CA ASP A 120 1.81 22.24 17.98
C ASP A 120 2.74 21.36 18.83
N LEU A 121 4.05 21.61 18.69
CA LEU A 121 5.05 21.03 19.58
C LEU A 121 4.96 21.84 20.87
N ASP A 122 4.11 21.40 21.80
CA ASP A 122 4.13 21.88 23.18
C ASP A 122 5.54 21.58 23.74
N SER A 123 6.38 22.60 23.70
CA SER A 123 7.76 22.59 24.15
C SER A 123 7.75 22.61 25.68
N SER A 124 7.46 21.46 26.26
CA SER A 124 7.53 21.22 27.70
C SER A 124 8.22 19.87 27.94
N LEU A 125 9.55 19.84 27.75
CA LEU A 125 10.46 18.88 28.39
C LEU A 125 10.93 19.45 29.73
#